data_AF-A0A1G9SXY4-F1
#
_entry.id   AF-A0A1G9SXY4-F1
#
_cell.length_a   1.000
_cell.length_b   1.000
_cell.length_c   1.000
_cell.angle_alpha   90.00
_cell.angle_beta   90.00
_cell.angle_gamma   90.00
#
_symmetry.space_group_name_H-M   'P 1'
#
loop_
_entity.id
_entity.type
_entity.pdbx_description
1 polymer ?
#
loop_
_entity_poly.entity_id
_entity_poly.type
_entity_poly.pdbx_seq_one_letter_code
_entity_poly.pdbx_strand_id
1 'polypeptide(L)' 'MSDIHGIDGLDPVATFCGNCDCGCPQLFVDPAAPAERRVVLTDDFGQRVQMSADQFSSLVEEAKSGKLDGIVSA' A
#
# COMPACT_ATOMS: atom_id res chain seq x y z
N MET A 1 -19.11 0.44 3.43
CA MET A 1 -18.10 0.08 2.42
C MET A 1 -17.88 1.35 1.60
N SER A 2 -17.04 2.24 2.12
CA SER A 2 -16.89 3.58 1.54
C SER A 2 -16.01 3.51 0.30
N ASP A 3 -16.57 3.96 -0.81
CA ASP A 3 -15.94 4.11 -2.10
C ASP A 3 -14.73 5.06 -2.03
N ILE A 4 -13.53 4.48 -1.98
CA ILE A 4 -12.30 5.22 -2.32
C ILE A 4 -12.37 5.47 -3.83
N HIS A 5 -12.86 6.64 -4.22
CA HIS A 5 -12.85 7.09 -5.61
C HIS A 5 -11.39 7.09 -6.10
N GLY A 6 -11.06 6.28 -7.11
CA GLY A 6 -9.73 6.23 -7.72
C GLY A 6 -8.96 4.91 -7.60
N ILE A 7 -9.63 3.81 -7.22
CA ILE A 7 -9.10 2.44 -7.30
C ILE A 7 -9.63 1.63 -8.50
N ASP A 8 -10.48 2.22 -9.33
CA ASP A 8 -11.01 1.57 -10.53
C ASP A 8 -9.86 1.21 -11.49
N GLY A 9 -9.77 -0.07 -11.85
CA GLY A 9 -8.70 -0.59 -12.71
C GLY A 9 -7.39 -0.93 -11.98
N LEU A 10 -7.35 -0.83 -10.64
CA LEU A 10 -6.25 -1.34 -9.84
C LEU A 10 -6.48 -2.81 -9.45
N ASP A 11 -5.43 -3.61 -9.56
CA ASP A 11 -5.44 -5.01 -9.13
C ASP A 11 -5.14 -5.09 -7.62
N PRO A 12 -6.07 -5.59 -6.79
CA PRO A 12 -5.88 -5.66 -5.34
C PRO A 12 -4.88 -6.75 -4.95
N VAL A 13 -3.98 -6.42 -4.03
CA VAL A 13 -2.96 -7.35 -3.49
C VAL A 13 -3.24 -7.67 -2.03
N ALA A 14 -3.44 -6.65 -1.20
CA ALA A 14 -3.66 -6.83 0.23
C ALA A 14 -4.48 -5.68 0.84
N THR A 15 -5.19 -5.99 1.92
CA THR A 15 -5.91 -5.02 2.74
C THR A 15 -5.45 -5.17 4.19
N PHE A 16 -5.10 -4.07 4.85
CA PHE A 16 -4.55 -4.05 6.20
C PHE A 16 -5.57 -3.40 7.16
N CYS A 17 -6.51 -4.17 7.70
CA CYS A 17 -7.53 -3.64 8.62
C CYS A 17 -7.23 -3.99 10.09
N GLY A 18 -7.49 -3.04 10.99
CA GLY A 18 -7.65 -3.29 12.42
C GLY A 18 -9.12 -3.53 12.81
N ASN A 19 -9.41 -3.54 14.11
CA ASN A 19 -10.77 -3.69 14.64
C ASN A 19 -11.51 -2.33 14.75
N CYS A 20 -11.49 -1.52 13.68
CA CYS A 20 -12.25 -0.26 13.60
C CYS A 20 -13.02 -0.19 12.27
N ASP A 21 -14.06 0.64 12.21
CA ASP A 21 -14.75 1.02 10.96
C ASP A 21 -14.14 2.28 10.30
N CYS A 22 -12.85 2.56 10.56
CA CYS A 22 -12.20 3.81 10.22
C CYS A 22 -11.56 3.86 8.81
N GLY A 23 -11.74 2.79 8.03
CA GLY A 23 -11.05 2.60 6.75
C GLY A 23 -9.88 1.62 6.90
N CYS A 24 -9.31 1.17 5.79
CA CYS A 24 -8.17 0.27 5.82
C CYS A 24 -7.13 0.71 4.80
N PRO A 25 -5.84 0.74 5.17
CA PRO A 25 -4.78 0.76 4.19
C PRO A 25 -4.89 -0.41 3.21
N GLN A 26 -4.56 -0.16 1.95
CA GLN A 26 -4.68 -1.15 0.88
C GLN A 26 -3.49 -1.07 -0.08
N LEU A 27 -3.06 -2.23 -0.57
CA LEU A 27 -2.00 -2.39 -1.55
C LEU A 27 -2.57 -2.89 -2.88
N PHE A 28 -2.17 -2.24 -3.97
CA PHE A 28 -2.60 -2.57 -5.32
C PHE A 28 -1.43 -2.53 -6.32
N VAL A 29 -1.69 -3.09 -7.51
CA VAL A 29 -0.90 -2.90 -8.73
C VAL A 29 -1.75 -2.12 -9.75
N ASP A 30 -1.18 -1.07 -10.33
CA ASP A 30 -1.77 -0.32 -11.44
C ASP A 30 -1.17 -0.80 -12.78
N PRO A 31 -1.87 -1.65 -13.56
CA PRO A 31 -1.34 -2.17 -14.81
C PRO A 31 -1.19 -1.10 -15.90
N ALA A 32 -1.91 0.03 -15.78
CA ALA A 32 -1.87 1.14 -16.73
C ALA A 32 -0.78 2.17 -16.37
N ALA A 33 -0.24 2.14 -15.16
CA ALA A 33 0.78 3.08 -14.73
C ALA A 33 2.17 2.81 -15.38
N PRO A 34 2.98 3.88 -15.55
CA PRO A 34 4.42 3.76 -15.81
C PRO A 34 5.11 2.89 -14.77
N ALA A 35 6.21 2.24 -15.16
CA ALA A 35 6.90 1.26 -14.31
C ALA A 35 7.36 1.85 -12.96
N GLU A 36 7.70 3.15 -12.94
CA GLU A 36 8.12 3.91 -11.78
C GLU A 36 7.00 4.22 -10.77
N ARG A 37 5.74 3.94 -11.10
CA ARG A 37 4.55 4.27 -10.28
C ARG A 37 3.53 3.12 -10.18
N ARG A 38 3.94 1.90 -10.51
CA ARG A 38 3.06 0.75 -10.68
C ARG A 38 2.50 0.18 -9.38
N VAL A 39 3.22 0.28 -8.27
CA VAL A 39 2.74 -0.21 -6.97
C VAL A 39 2.07 0.94 -6.22
N VAL A 40 0.84 0.70 -5.74
CA VAL A 40 0.02 1.71 -5.07
C VAL A 40 -0.29 1.27 -3.65
N LEU A 41 0.09 2.08 -2.66
CA LEU A 41 -0.31 1.91 -1.26
C LEU A 41 -1.20 3.09 -0.87
N THR A 42 -2.38 2.81 -0.33
CA THR A 42 -3.28 3.82 0.25
C THR A 42 -3.33 3.67 1.76
N ASP A 43 -3.48 4.77 2.48
CA ASP A 43 -3.82 4.75 3.91
C ASP A 43 -5.34 4.95 4.13
N ASP A 44 -5.76 4.91 5.40
CA ASP A 44 -7.15 5.12 5.84
C ASP A 44 -7.59 6.59 5.81
N PHE A 45 -6.65 7.53 5.64
CA PHE A 45 -6.92 8.96 5.50
C PHE A 45 -7.03 9.42 4.03
N GLY A 46 -6.86 8.50 3.07
CA GLY A 46 -6.91 8.78 1.63
C GLY A 46 -5.60 9.25 1.03
N GLN A 47 -4.49 9.17 1.75
CA GLN A 47 -3.16 9.39 1.18
C GLN A 47 -2.79 8.21 0.28
N ARG A 48 -1.95 8.49 -0.73
CA ARG A 48 -1.53 7.53 -1.74
C ARG A 48 -0.04 7.66 -1.99
N VAL A 49 0.66 6.54 -1.89
CA VAL A 49 2.05 6.41 -2.31
C VAL A 49 2.09 5.55 -3.57
N GLN A 50 2.80 6.02 -4.59
CA GLN A 50 3.08 5.26 -5.82
C GLN A 50 4.58 5.05 -5.94
N MET A 51 4.99 3.84 -6.30
CA MET A 51 6.40 3.49 -6.42
C MET A 51 6.62 2.41 -7.49
N SER A 52 7.87 2.23 -7.89
CA SER A 52 8.23 1.11 -8.77
C SER A 52 8.16 -0.23 -8.03
N ALA A 53 8.10 -1.32 -8.78
CA ALA A 53 8.23 -2.67 -8.20
C ALA A 53 9.57 -2.86 -7.48
N ASP A 54 10.66 -2.28 -8.00
CA ASP A 54 11.99 -2.37 -7.38
C ASP A 54 12.04 -1.64 -6.03
N GLN A 55 11.46 -0.44 -5.94
CA GLN A 55 11.36 0.30 -4.68
C GLN A 55 10.52 -0.46 -3.65
N PHE A 56 9.39 -1.06 -4.09
CA PHE A 56 8.58 -1.89 -3.23
C PHE A 56 9.33 -3.16 -2.78
N SER A 57 10.16 -3.76 -3.64
CA SER A 57 11.00 -4.91 -3.28
C SER A 57 11.97 -4.58 -2.16
N SER A 58 12.66 -3.44 -2.24
CA SER A 58 13.53 -2.98 -1.14
C SER A 58 12.77 -2.79 0.17
N LEU A 59 11.56 -2.21 0.12
CA LEU A 59 10.72 -2.05 1.31
C LEU A 59 10.34 -3.42 1.92
N VAL A 60 9.98 -4.40 1.08
CA VAL A 60 9.67 -5.76 1.52
C VAL A 60 10.88 -6.46 2.12
N GLU A 61 12.07 -6.29 1.55
CA GLU A 61 13.32 -6.84 2.09
C GLU A 61 13.64 -6.27 3.48
N GLU A 62 13.52 -4.95 3.65
CA GLU A 62 13.76 -4.29 4.93
C GLU A 62 12.69 -4.62 5.98
N ALA A 63 11.43 -4.83 5.55
CA ALA A 63 10.39 -5.35 6.44
C ALA A 63 10.73 -6.78 6.90
N LYS A 64 11.14 -7.66 5.97
CA LYS A 64 11.52 -9.05 6.28
C LYS A 64 12.78 -9.16 7.13
N SER A 65 13.68 -8.17 7.07
CA SER A 65 14.88 -8.12 7.91
C SER A 65 14.60 -7.64 9.34
N GLY A 66 13.36 -7.24 9.64
CA GLY A 66 12.94 -6.71 10.94
C GLY A 66 13.34 -5.25 11.17
N LYS A 67 13.91 -4.57 10.17
CA LYS A 67 14.36 -3.17 10.31
C LYS A 67 13.22 -2.21 10.64
N LEU A 68 12.01 -2.52 10.19
CA LEU A 68 10.83 -1.68 10.41
C LEU A 68 10.15 -1.93 11.76
N ASP A 69 10.50 -2.99 12.50
CA ASP A 69 9.83 -3.36 13.76
C ASP A 69 9.92 -2.26 14.82
N GLY A 70 11.04 -1.54 14.86
CA GLY A 70 11.24 -0.42 15.78
C GLY A 70 10.27 0.75 15.58
N ILE A 71 9.64 0.87 14.41
CA ILE A 71 8.63 1.90 14.11
C ILE A 71 7.27 1.49 14.69
N VAL A 72 6.96 0.19 14.70
CA VAL A 72 5.66 -0.34 15.13
C VAL A 72 5.54 -0.37 16.67
N SER A 73 6.66 -0.40 17.38
CA SER A 73 6.72 -0.42 18.84
C SER A 73 6.87 0.96 19.52
N ALA A 74 6.90 2.05 18.74
CA ALA A 74 7.15 3.41 19.22
C ALA A 74 5.88 4.17 19.64
#